data_AF-J3J7Z9-F1
#
_entry.id   AF-J3J7Z9-F1
#
_cell.length_a   1.000
_cell.length_b   1.000
_cell.length_c   1.000
_cell.angle_alpha   90.00
_cell.angle_beta   90.00
_cell.angle_gamma   90.00
#
_symmetry.space_group_name_H-M   'P 1'
#
loop_
_entity.id
_entity.type
_entity.pdbx_description
1 polymer ?
#
loop_
_entity_poly.entity_id
_entity_poly.type
_entity_poly.pdbx_seq_one_letter_code
_entity_poly.pdbx_strand_id
1 'polypeptide(L)'
;RAGFKPISTVPRALRSVDLATGEEAVGLHQRSDTCQVVPGAVIAEAEVALVLADALFDHAGGRSVGEMRRNLAAYLQVVGERA
;
A
#
# COMPACT_ATOMS: atom_id res chain seq x y z
N ARG A 1 -2.40 -1.09 -9.80
CA ARG A 1 -1.00 -1.43 -10.17
C ARG A 1 -0.09 -0.38 -9.55
N ALA A 2 1.12 -0.75 -9.14
CA ALA A 2 2.08 0.17 -8.51
C ALA A 2 3.46 0.05 -9.16
N GLY A 3 4.19 1.17 -9.24
CA GLY A 3 5.60 1.20 -9.63
C GLY A 3 6.48 1.20 -8.39
N PHE A 4 7.45 0.29 -8.32
CA PHE A 4 8.39 0.19 -7.20
C PHE A 4 9.79 0.56 -7.66
N LYS A 5 10.37 1.63 -7.09
CA LYS A 5 11.81 1.88 -7.24
C LYS A 5 12.60 0.81 -6.47
N PRO A 6 13.83 0.46 -6.87
CA PRO A 6 14.73 -0.28 -6.00
C PRO A 6 14.91 0.47 -4.68
N ILE A 7 14.60 -0.19 -3.56
CA ILE A 7 14.61 0.45 -2.24
C ILE A 7 15.97 0.36 -1.55
N SER A 8 16.71 -0.73 -1.77
CA SER A 8 18.04 -0.92 -1.22
C SER A 8 19.07 -0.11 -1.98
N THR A 9 19.82 0.73 -1.27
CA THR A 9 20.99 1.46 -1.79
C THR A 9 22.01 0.46 -2.31
N VAL A 10 22.47 0.63 -3.56
CA VAL A 10 23.52 -0.22 -4.14
C VAL A 10 24.87 0.10 -3.47
N PRO A 11 25.52 -0.88 -2.81
CA PRO A 11 26.77 -0.62 -2.09
C PRO A 11 27.86 -0.05 -2.99
N ARG A 12 28.51 1.03 -2.54
CA ARG A 12 29.64 1.71 -3.22
C ARG A 12 29.35 2.35 -4.59
N ALA A 13 28.09 2.39 -5.03
CA ALA A 13 27.74 2.90 -6.36
C ALA A 13 27.25 4.35 -6.38
N LEU A 14 26.67 4.85 -5.28
CA LEU A 14 26.03 6.16 -5.24
C LEU A 14 26.94 7.19 -4.58
N ARG A 15 27.21 8.29 -5.29
CA ARG A 15 27.88 9.47 -4.72
C ARG A 15 26.92 10.19 -3.77
N SER A 16 27.46 10.69 -2.68
CA SER A 16 26.78 11.48 -1.65
C SER A 16 27.71 12.57 -1.15
N VAL A 17 27.26 13.32 -0.15
CA VAL A 17 28.05 14.32 0.58
C VAL A 17 27.96 14.02 2.07
N ASP A 18 29.06 14.17 2.80
CA ASP A 18 29.04 14.17 4.26
C ASP A 18 28.54 15.55 4.75
N LEU A 19 27.40 15.56 5.43
CA LEU A 19 26.76 16.80 5.88
C LEU A 19 27.50 17.49 7.03
N ALA A 20 28.42 16.80 7.73
CA ALA A 20 29.22 17.40 8.80
C ALA A 20 30.41 18.20 8.24
N THR A 21 30.98 17.75 7.12
CA THR A 21 32.23 18.29 6.55
C THR A 21 32.03 19.01 5.22
N GLY A 22 30.98 18.67 4.47
CA GLY A 22 30.74 19.15 3.10
C GLY A 22 31.52 18.38 2.03
N GLU A 23 32.33 17.40 2.42
CA GLU A 23 33.20 16.63 1.52
C GLU A 23 32.46 15.49 0.79
N GLU A 24 33.07 15.00 -0.29
CA GLU A 24 32.55 13.86 -1.06
C GLU A 24 32.43 12.60 -0.18
N ALA A 25 31.31 11.90 -0.30
CA ALA A 25 31.06 10.65 0.41
C ALA A 25 30.36 9.62 -0.49
N VAL A 26 30.19 8.41 0.04
CA VAL A 26 29.50 7.30 -0.65
C VAL A 26 28.24 6.95 0.11
N GLY A 27 27.14 6.72 -0.63
CA GLY A 27 25.86 6.32 -0.07
C GLY A 27 25.97 5.02 0.72
N LEU A 28 25.58 5.08 1.99
CA LEU A 28 25.56 3.93 2.88
C LEU A 28 24.29 3.09 2.63
N HIS A 29 24.46 1.77 2.50
CA HIS A 29 23.32 0.85 2.48
C HIS A 29 22.88 0.54 3.90
N GLN A 30 21.57 0.57 4.15
CA GLN A 30 20.97 0.23 5.46
C GLN A 30 20.30 -1.15 5.47
N ARG A 31 20.20 -1.78 4.29
CA ARG A 31 19.57 -3.07 4.04
C ARG A 31 20.26 -3.72 2.85
N SER A 32 20.20 -5.05 2.77
CA SER A 32 21.02 -5.85 1.83
C SER A 32 20.20 -6.72 0.87
N ASP A 33 18.89 -6.66 0.92
CA ASP A 33 18.01 -7.35 -0.02
C ASP A 33 18.06 -6.70 -1.41
N THR A 34 17.88 -7.52 -2.44
CA THR A 34 18.03 -7.10 -3.84
C THR A 34 16.72 -6.62 -4.47
N CYS A 35 15.57 -7.17 -4.04
CA CYS A 35 14.25 -6.84 -4.58
C CYS A 35 13.19 -6.88 -3.47
N GLN A 36 12.33 -5.85 -3.43
CA GLN A 36 11.21 -5.74 -2.47
C GLN A 36 9.84 -5.68 -3.15
N VAL A 37 9.77 -6.02 -4.44
CA VAL A 37 8.49 -5.96 -5.18
C VAL A 37 7.46 -6.92 -4.57
N VAL A 38 7.87 -8.12 -4.15
CA VAL A 38 6.95 -9.11 -3.56
C VAL A 38 6.44 -8.67 -2.17
N PRO A 39 7.29 -8.29 -1.20
CA PRO A 39 6.81 -7.68 0.05
C PRO A 39 5.97 -6.41 -0.18
N GLY A 40 6.37 -5.57 -1.15
CA GLY A 40 5.63 -4.38 -1.55
C GLY A 40 4.24 -4.66 -2.11
N ALA A 41 4.03 -5.81 -2.77
CA ALA A 41 2.71 -6.21 -3.25
C ALA A 41 1.74 -6.50 -2.11
N VAL A 42 2.20 -7.19 -1.05
CA VAL A 42 1.38 -7.46 0.15
C VAL A 42 1.00 -6.16 0.86
N ILE A 43 1.93 -5.20 0.93
CA ILE A 43 1.63 -3.86 1.45
C ILE A 43 0.56 -3.19 0.57
N ALA A 44 0.70 -3.24 -0.74
CA ALA A 44 -0.28 -2.65 -1.65
C ALA A 44 -1.68 -3.30 -1.52
N GLU A 45 -1.76 -4.61 -1.29
CA GLU A 45 -3.02 -5.31 -1.00
C GLU A 45 -3.66 -4.81 0.30
N ALA A 46 -2.87 -4.64 1.37
CA ALA A 46 -3.36 -4.13 2.65
C ALA A 46 -3.87 -2.69 2.52
N GLU A 47 -3.13 -1.80 1.85
CA GLU A 47 -3.56 -0.42 1.62
C GLU A 47 -4.85 -0.35 0.79
N VAL A 48 -4.97 -1.18 -0.26
CA VAL A 48 -6.23 -1.28 -1.03
C VAL A 48 -7.37 -1.79 -0.16
N ALA A 49 -7.13 -2.79 0.70
CA ALA A 49 -8.15 -3.33 1.58
C ALA A 49 -8.69 -2.29 2.58
N LEU A 50 -7.83 -1.43 3.13
CA LEU A 50 -8.24 -0.33 4.01
C LEU A 50 -9.15 0.66 3.27
N VAL A 51 -8.73 1.13 2.10
CA VAL A 51 -9.53 2.08 1.30
C VAL A 51 -10.87 1.49 0.87
N LEU A 52 -10.89 0.21 0.48
CA LEU A 52 -12.14 -0.47 0.14
C LEU A 52 -13.04 -0.69 1.36
N ALA A 53 -12.48 -0.94 2.54
CA ALA A 53 -13.24 -1.07 3.78
C ALA A 53 -13.92 0.25 4.17
N ASP A 54 -13.22 1.38 4.06
CA ASP A 54 -13.80 2.71 4.29
C ASP A 54 -14.93 3.00 3.30
N ALA A 55 -14.70 2.78 2.00
CA ALA A 55 -15.72 2.98 0.98
C ALA A 55 -16.95 2.07 1.20
N LEU A 56 -16.72 0.83 1.67
CA LEU A 56 -17.81 -0.09 2.01
C LEU A 56 -18.58 0.36 3.24
N PHE A 57 -17.90 0.93 4.23
CA PHE A 57 -18.53 1.48 5.43
C PHE A 57 -19.39 2.71 5.09
N ASP A 58 -18.87 3.61 4.26
CA ASP A 58 -19.62 4.79 3.79
C ASP A 58 -20.86 4.39 2.98
N HIS A 59 -20.75 3.35 2.15
CA HIS A 59 -21.84 2.89 1.30
C HIS A 59 -22.89 2.04 2.04
N ALA A 60 -22.46 1.00 2.75
CA ALA A 60 -23.36 0.05 3.40
C ALA A 60 -23.81 0.51 4.79
N GLY A 61 -23.02 1.35 5.47
CA GLY A 61 -23.29 1.85 6.82
C GLY A 61 -23.43 0.77 7.88
N GLY A 62 -23.86 1.16 9.07
CA GLY A 62 -24.13 0.25 10.19
C GLY A 62 -23.05 0.27 11.26
N ARG A 63 -23.33 -0.38 12.40
CA ARG A 63 -22.48 -0.37 13.61
C ARG A 63 -21.94 -1.76 13.96
N SER A 64 -22.14 -2.74 13.07
CA SER A 64 -21.62 -4.09 13.18
C SER A 64 -21.47 -4.73 11.80
N VAL A 65 -20.55 -5.69 11.67
CA VAL A 65 -20.36 -6.46 10.42
C VAL A 65 -21.65 -7.17 9.98
N GLY A 66 -22.46 -7.63 10.93
CA GLY A 66 -23.75 -8.28 10.65
C GLY A 66 -24.78 -7.33 10.04
N GLU A 67 -24.83 -6.08 10.50
CA GLU A 67 -25.69 -5.04 9.95
C GLU A 67 -25.22 -4.59 8.56
N MET A 68 -23.92 -4.28 8.41
CA MET A 68 -23.30 -3.94 7.12
C MET A 68 -23.64 -4.99 6.05
N ARG A 69 -23.51 -6.28 6.41
CA ARG A 69 -23.81 -7.40 5.50
C ARG A 69 -25.26 -7.40 5.02
N ARG A 70 -26.23 -7.14 5.92
CA ARG A 70 -27.65 -7.08 5.56
C ARG A 70 -27.94 -5.90 4.63
N ASN A 71 -27.37 -4.73 4.94
CA ASN A 71 -27.55 -3.51 4.13
C ASN A 71 -26.99 -3.70 2.72
N LEU A 72 -25.78 -4.25 2.61
CA LEU A 72 -25.15 -4.55 1.31
C LEU A 72 -25.96 -5.58 0.52
N ALA A 73 -26.47 -6.64 1.17
CA ALA A 73 -27.28 -7.65 0.50
C ALA A 73 -28.56 -7.06 -0.10
N ALA A 74 -29.26 -6.19 0.63
CA ALA A 74 -30.45 -5.49 0.14
C ALA A 74 -30.12 -4.59 -1.07
N TYR A 75 -29.01 -3.84 -1.03
CA TYR A 75 -28.55 -3.05 -2.16
C TYR A 75 -28.29 -3.92 -3.40
N LEU A 76 -27.60 -5.06 -3.24
CA LEU A 76 -27.29 -5.97 -4.34
C LEU A 76 -28.54 -6.62 -4.95
N GLN A 77 -29.58 -6.88 -4.16
CA GLN A 77 -30.86 -7.37 -4.69
C GLN A 77 -31.48 -6.36 -5.66
N VAL A 78 -31.55 -5.08 -5.27
CA VAL A 78 -32.09 -4.02 -6.12
C VAL A 78 -31.26 -3.82 -7.38
N VAL A 79 -29.93 -3.91 -7.30
CA VAL A 79 -29.06 -3.84 -8.48
C VAL A 79 -29.30 -5.05 -9.40
N GLY A 80 -29.43 -6.25 -8.83
CA GLY A 80 -29.67 -7.48 -9.58
C GLY A 80 -31.02 -7.51 -10.30
N GLU A 81 -32.06 -6.89 -9.73
CA GLU A 81 -33.38 -6.73 -10.40
C GLU A 81 -33.31 -5.87 -11.67
N ARG A 82 -32.25 -5.07 -11.84
CA ARG A 82 -32.07 -4.16 -12.98
C ARG A 82 -31.10 -4.68 -14.04
N ALA A 83 -30.42 -5.79 -13.77
CA ALA A 83 -29.45 -6.43 -14.68
C ALA A 83 -30.14 -7.47 -15.57
#